data_AF-A0A9E2AXJ1-F1
#
_entry.id   AF-A0A9E2AXJ1-F1
#
_cell.length_a   1.000
_cell.length_b   1.000
_cell.length_c   1.000
_cell.angle_alpha   90.00
_cell.angle_beta   90.00
_cell.angle_gamma   90.00
#
_symmetry.space_group_name_H-M   'P 1'
#
loop_
_entity.id
_entity.type
_entity.pdbx_description
1 polymer ?
#
loop_
_entity_poly.entity_id
_entity_poly.type
_entity_poly.pdbx_seq_one_letter_code
_entity_poly.pdbx_strand_id
1 'polypeptide(L)'
;MDFTTEQIKKLNIQFKGIPPEEIIFWAIEFAKNPVVTTNFRPYEVAILGAVTKVRKTIPVVWCDTGYNTPQTYKHAEELIATLRLNIKLYVP
;
A
#
# COMPACT_ATOMS: atom_id res chain seq x y z
N MET A 1 3.61 18.74 -3.21
CA MET A 1 2.41 18.91 -4.06
C MET A 1 1.30 19.00 -3.06
N ASP A 2 0.72 20.19 -2.95
CA ASP A 2 0.01 20.54 -1.73
C ASP A 2 -1.45 20.76 -2.13
N PHE A 3 -2.29 19.76 -1.82
CA PHE A 3 -3.73 19.90 -1.97
C PHE A 3 -4.25 20.93 -0.98
N THR A 4 -5.09 21.84 -1.45
CA THR A 4 -5.87 22.70 -0.57
C THR A 4 -6.94 21.88 0.16
N THR A 5 -7.38 22.33 1.33
CA THR A 5 -8.47 21.70 2.09
C THR A 5 -9.73 21.50 1.25
N GLU A 6 -10.05 22.47 0.37
CA GLU A 6 -11.22 22.40 -0.50
C GLU A 6 -11.08 21.32 -1.58
N GLN A 7 -9.88 21.16 -2.14
CA GLN A 7 -9.60 20.06 -3.08
C GLN A 7 -9.69 18.70 -2.40
N ILE A 8 -9.17 18.55 -1.17
CA ILE A 8 -9.30 17.30 -0.39
C ILE A 8 -10.78 16.97 -0.14
N LYS A 9 -11.60 17.94 0.23
CA LYS A 9 -13.05 17.73 0.43
C LYS A 9 -13.73 17.24 -0.85
N LYS A 10 -13.43 17.86 -1.99
CA LYS A 10 -13.98 17.46 -3.29
C LYS A 10 -13.58 16.03 -3.66
N LEU A 11 -12.30 15.67 -3.49
CA LEU A 11 -11.80 14.32 -3.75
C LEU A 11 -12.46 13.29 -2.83
N ASN A 12 -12.63 13.59 -1.53
CA ASN A 12 -13.31 12.69 -0.61
C ASN A 12 -14.78 12.44 -1.00
N ILE A 13 -15.49 13.46 -1.49
CA ILE A 13 -16.85 13.31 -2.01
C ILE A 13 -16.83 12.47 -3.29
N GLN A 14 -15.90 12.76 -4.20
CA GLN A 14 -15.76 12.05 -5.48
C GLN A 14 -15.50 10.56 -5.27
N PHE A 15 -14.57 10.18 -4.39
CA PHE A 15 -14.21 8.78 -4.15
C PHE A 15 -15.21 8.00 -3.29
N LYS A 16 -16.25 8.66 -2.77
CA LYS A 16 -17.26 7.99 -1.94
C LYS A 16 -18.08 7.02 -2.80
N GLY A 17 -17.93 5.72 -2.54
CA GLY A 17 -18.65 4.66 -3.26
C GLY A 17 -18.01 4.24 -4.59
N ILE A 18 -16.84 4.81 -4.94
CA ILE A 18 -16.05 4.37 -6.09
C ILE A 18 -15.37 3.03 -5.76
N PRO A 19 -15.25 2.09 -6.72
CA PRO A 19 -14.51 0.85 -6.53
C PRO A 19 -13.06 1.10 -6.07
N PRO A 20 -12.52 0.32 -5.10
CA PRO A 20 -11.16 0.52 -4.61
C PRO A 20 -10.09 0.50 -5.71
N GLU A 21 -10.26 -0.30 -6.77
CA GLU A 21 -9.28 -0.36 -7.87
C GLU A 21 -9.16 0.97 -8.63
N GLU A 22 -10.26 1.70 -8.80
CA GLU A 22 -10.26 2.99 -9.48
C GLU A 22 -9.57 4.06 -8.62
N ILE A 23 -9.80 4.03 -7.31
CA ILE A 23 -9.13 4.92 -6.36
C ILE A 23 -7.63 4.66 -6.36
N ILE A 24 -7.22 3.38 -6.34
CA ILE A 24 -5.82 2.96 -6.40
C ILE A 24 -5.19 3.40 -7.72
N PHE A 25 -5.84 3.14 -8.85
CA PHE A 25 -5.36 3.57 -10.16
C PHE A 25 -5.17 5.08 -10.21
N TRP A 26 -6.17 5.86 -9.80
CA TRP A 26 -6.06 7.31 -9.76
C TRP A 26 -4.91 7.79 -8.87
N ALA A 27 -4.76 7.23 -7.66
CA ALA A 27 -3.72 7.64 -6.73
C ALA A 27 -2.31 7.35 -7.28
N ILE A 28 -2.15 6.20 -7.93
CA ILE A 28 -0.88 5.76 -8.53
C ILE A 28 -0.50 6.63 -9.74
N GLU A 29 -1.45 6.99 -10.60
CA GLU A 29 -1.20 7.83 -11.77
C GLU A 29 -1.00 9.30 -11.39
N PHE A 30 -1.68 9.78 -10.34
CA PHE A 30 -1.55 11.15 -9.87
C PHE A 30 -0.23 11.39 -9.10
N ALA A 31 0.23 10.42 -8.31
CA ALA A 31 1.38 10.60 -7.46
C ALA A 31 2.70 10.62 -8.25
N LYS A 32 3.60 11.55 -7.88
CA LYS A 32 4.96 11.60 -8.46
C LYS A 32 5.80 10.37 -8.10
N ASN A 33 5.72 9.93 -6.84
CA ASN A 33 6.48 8.80 -6.30
C ASN A 33 5.54 7.92 -5.43
N PRO A 34 4.61 7.16 -6.03
CA PRO A 34 3.68 6.33 -5.28
C PRO A 34 4.41 5.20 -4.56
N VAL A 35 4.04 4.97 -3.31
CA VAL A 35 4.48 3.84 -2.48
C VAL A 35 3.27 3.28 -1.74
N VAL A 36 3.35 2.01 -1.34
CA VAL A 36 2.42 1.45 -0.34
C VAL A 36 3.23 1.04 0.89
N THR A 37 2.75 1.37 2.08
CA THR A 37 3.38 0.96 3.33
C THR A 37 2.65 -0.25 3.90
N THR A 38 3.36 -1.16 4.55
CA THR A 38 2.72 -2.27 5.27
C THR A 38 3.48 -2.63 6.54
N ASN A 39 2.76 -3.20 7.50
CA ASN A 39 3.30 -3.85 8.70
C ASN A 39 3.01 -5.36 8.73
N PHE A 40 2.51 -5.92 7.62
CA PHE A 40 2.15 -7.33 7.50
C PHE A 40 1.17 -7.85 8.57
N ARG A 41 0.25 -6.99 9.04
CA ARG A 41 -0.89 -7.45 9.84
C ARG A 41 -1.91 -8.20 8.97
N PRO A 42 -2.79 -9.02 9.57
CA PRO A 42 -3.66 -9.94 8.82
C PRO A 42 -4.51 -9.33 7.70
N TYR A 43 -4.91 -8.07 7.81
CA TYR A 43 -5.76 -7.39 6.82
C TYR A 43 -4.97 -6.70 5.69
N GLU A 44 -3.65 -6.57 5.83
CA GLU A 44 -2.79 -5.89 4.86
C GLU A 44 -2.79 -6.58 3.49
N VAL A 45 -3.03 -7.89 3.46
CA VAL A 45 -3.16 -8.68 2.23
C VAL A 45 -4.20 -8.11 1.26
N ALA A 46 -5.29 -7.53 1.76
CA ALA A 46 -6.33 -6.96 0.90
C ALA A 46 -5.79 -5.75 0.12
N ILE A 47 -5.10 -4.84 0.82
CA ILE A 47 -4.52 -3.63 0.22
C ILE A 47 -3.36 -4.01 -0.71
N LEU A 48 -2.43 -4.85 -0.23
CA LEU A 48 -1.28 -5.32 -1.03
C LEU A 48 -1.74 -6.06 -2.29
N GLY A 49 -2.74 -6.92 -2.17
CA GLY A 49 -3.34 -7.63 -3.30
C GLY A 49 -4.04 -6.70 -4.29
N ALA A 50 -4.81 -5.72 -3.80
CA ALA A 50 -5.50 -4.76 -4.67
C ALA A 50 -4.50 -3.86 -5.41
N VAL A 51 -3.50 -3.34 -4.72
CA VAL A 51 -2.48 -2.44 -5.28
C VAL A 51 -1.61 -3.18 -6.30
N THR A 52 -1.18 -4.41 -6.01
CA THR A 52 -0.33 -5.19 -6.93
C THR A 52 -1.05 -5.62 -8.20
N LYS A 53 -2.38 -5.74 -8.19
CA LYS A 53 -3.18 -5.93 -9.41
C LYS A 53 -3.11 -4.72 -10.35
N VAL A 54 -3.02 -3.51 -9.80
CA VAL A 54 -2.92 -2.26 -10.57
C VAL A 54 -1.47 -1.98 -10.98
N ARG A 55 -0.51 -2.06 -10.05
CA ARG A 55 0.92 -1.83 -10.35
C ARG A 55 1.82 -2.78 -9.54
N LYS A 56 2.22 -3.89 -10.16
CA LYS A 56 3.09 -4.91 -9.54
C LYS A 56 4.45 -4.39 -9.07
N THR A 57 5.00 -3.38 -9.74
CA THR A 57 6.35 -2.86 -9.46
C THR A 57 6.38 -1.77 -8.39
N ILE A 58 5.22 -1.38 -7.83
CA ILE A 58 5.16 -0.33 -6.82
C ILE A 58 6.05 -0.68 -5.62
N PRO A 59 6.85 0.28 -5.09
CA PRO A 59 7.61 0.03 -3.89
C PRO A 59 6.68 -0.24 -2.69
N VAL A 60 6.90 -1.37 -2.03
CA VAL A 60 6.24 -1.75 -0.79
C VAL A 60 7.19 -1.48 0.36
N VAL A 61 6.92 -0.45 1.14
CA VAL A 61 7.75 -0.03 2.28
C VAL A 61 7.33 -0.80 3.52
N TRP A 62 8.29 -1.48 4.14
CA TRP A 62 8.11 -2.13 5.43
C TRP A 62 9.13 -1.58 6.42
N CYS A 63 8.64 -0.87 7.42
CA CYS A 63 9.43 -0.43 8.57
C CYS A 63 9.34 -1.53 9.64
N ASP A 64 10.35 -2.38 9.69
CA ASP A 64 10.45 -3.45 10.69
C ASP A 64 11.13 -2.91 11.94
N THR A 65 10.42 -2.94 13.06
CA THR A 65 10.94 -2.44 14.34
C THR A 65 11.91 -3.42 15.01
N GLY A 66 12.01 -4.67 14.50
CA GLY A 66 12.74 -5.76 15.14
C GLY A 66 11.95 -6.49 16.23
N TYR A 67 10.74 -6.02 16.58
CA TYR A 67 9.89 -6.60 17.64
C TYR A 67 8.67 -7.36 17.09
N ASN A 68 8.63 -7.64 15.79
CA ASN A 68 7.57 -8.46 15.21
C ASN A 68 7.66 -9.91 15.72
N THR A 69 6.51 -10.59 15.79
CA THR A 69 6.49 -12.00 16.20
C THR A 69 7.02 -12.89 15.06
N PRO A 70 7.54 -14.09 15.36
CA PRO A 70 7.91 -15.07 14.33
C PRO A 70 6.78 -15.37 13.33
N GLN A 71 5.53 -15.33 13.77
CA GLN A 71 4.35 -15.52 12.94
C GLN A 71 4.14 -14.37 11.96
N THR A 72 4.39 -13.12 12.39
CA THR A 72 4.34 -11.96 11.49
C THR A 72 5.42 -12.05 10.41
N TYR A 73 6.65 -12.43 10.77
CA TYR A 73 7.73 -12.63 9.79
C TYR A 73 7.38 -13.71 8.77
N LYS A 74 6.91 -14.86 9.24
CA LYS A 74 6.48 -15.96 8.36
C LYS A 74 5.36 -15.51 7.41
N HIS A 75 4.37 -14.81 7.92
CA HIS A 75 3.28 -14.27 7.09
C HIS A 75 3.80 -13.26 6.07
N ALA A 76 4.74 -12.39 6.46
CA ALA A 76 5.37 -11.43 5.56
C ALA A 76 6.11 -12.14 4.43
N GLU A 77 6.97 -13.11 4.74
CA GLU A 77 7.71 -13.90 3.75
C GLU A 77 6.78 -14.62 2.76
N GLU A 78 5.74 -15.28 3.27
CA GLU A 78 4.72 -15.95 2.44
C GLU A 78 4.04 -14.98 1.49
N LEU A 79 3.66 -13.79 1.99
CA LEU A 79 2.93 -12.80 1.22
C LEU A 79 3.82 -12.10 0.18
N ILE A 80 5.07 -11.81 0.53
CA ILE A 80 6.08 -11.25 -0.35
C ILE A 80 6.31 -12.18 -1.55
N ALA A 81 6.46 -13.48 -1.29
CA ALA A 81 6.64 -14.48 -2.33
C ALA A 81 5.39 -14.64 -3.20
N THR A 82 4.21 -14.73 -2.57
CA THR A 82 2.93 -14.96 -3.26
C THR A 82 2.56 -13.81 -4.20
N LEU A 83 2.68 -12.57 -3.73
CA LEU A 83 2.32 -11.38 -4.50
C LEU A 83 3.49 -10.80 -5.31
N ARG A 84 4.70 -11.37 -5.16
CA ARG A 84 5.95 -10.90 -5.79
C ARG A 84 6.21 -9.42 -5.48
N LEU A 85 6.13 -9.05 -4.21
CA LEU A 85 6.22 -7.66 -3.75
C LEU A 85 7.63 -7.07 -3.96
N ASN A 86 7.71 -5.82 -4.44
CA ASN A 86 8.95 -5.04 -4.50
C ASN A 86 9.24 -4.38 -3.13
N ILE A 87 9.76 -5.18 -2.19
CA ILE A 87 9.97 -4.75 -0.81
C ILE A 87 11.13 -3.75 -0.68
N LYS A 88 10.89 -2.73 0.14
CA LYS A 88 11.87 -1.79 0.69
C LYS A 88 11.83 -1.92 2.22
N LEU A 89 12.72 -2.75 2.74
CA LEU A 89 12.84 -3.02 4.18
C LEU A 89 13.68 -1.93 4.84
N TYR A 90 13.16 -1.38 5.93
CA TYR A 90 13.86 -0.43 6.79
C TYR A 90 13.84 -0.96 8.23
N VAL A 91 15.01 -0.97 8.86
CA VAL A 91 15.23 -1.39 10.25
C VAL A 91 15.90 -0.25 11.03
N PRO A 92 15.74 -0.17 12.37
CA PRO A 92 16.41 0.81 13.23
C PRO A 92 17.94 0.82 13.11
#